data_AF-A0A382PEU9-F1
#
_entry.id   AF-A0A382PEU9-F1
#
_cell.length_a   1.000
_cell.length_b   1.000
_cell.length_c   1.000
_cell.angle_alpha   90.00
_cell.angle_beta   90.00
_cell.angle_gamma   90.00
#
_symmetry.space_group_name_H-M   'P 1'
#
loop_
_entity.id
_entity.type
_entity.pdbx_description
1 polymer ?
#
loop_
_entity_poly.entity_id
_entity_poly.type
_entity_poly.pdbx_seq_one_letter_code
_entity_poly.pdbx_strand_id
1 'polypeptide(L)' 'MNYRLKKDFIIIGSAHNLREIRIKELQRVDAIFLSSIFKKNNNYLGLFKFLNLNSLSKKNVIALGGISQKNKKI' A
#
# COMPACT_ATOMS: atom_id res chain seq x y z
N MET A 1 31.30 -3.84 -19.71
CA MET A 1 30.40 -3.83 -18.53
C MET A 1 29.14 -4.59 -18.88
N ASN A 2 28.98 -5.85 -18.44
CA ASN A 2 27.75 -6.62 -18.60
C ASN A 2 27.25 -6.98 -17.20
N TYR A 3 26.29 -6.21 -16.67
CA TYR A 3 25.57 -6.58 -15.45
C TYR A 3 24.19 -7.11 -15.83
N ARG A 4 23.80 -8.24 -15.23
CA ARG A 4 22.46 -8.83 -15.46
C ARG A 4 21.44 -8.02 -14.67
N LEU A 5 20.60 -7.27 -15.39
CA LEU A 5 19.39 -6.70 -14.80
C LEU A 5 18.45 -7.84 -14.40
N LYS A 6 17.94 -7.81 -13.17
CA LYS A 6 16.92 -8.75 -12.71
C LYS A 6 15.69 -8.53 -13.59
N LYS A 7 15.23 -9.57 -14.28
CA LYS A 7 13.96 -9.53 -15.02
C LYS A 7 12.83 -9.75 -14.00
N ASP A 8 11.65 -9.22 -14.28
CA ASP A 8 10.42 -9.41 -13.50
C ASP A 8 10.45 -8.81 -12.08
N PHE A 9 10.67 -7.49 -12.00
CA PHE A 9 10.52 -6.76 -10.74
C PHE A 9 9.06 -6.77 -10.27
N ILE A 10 8.88 -7.03 -8.98
CA ILE A 10 7.61 -6.74 -8.30
C ILE A 10 7.54 -5.23 -8.10
N ILE A 11 6.57 -4.60 -8.73
CA ILE A 11 6.28 -3.17 -8.64
C ILE A 11 5.20 -2.98 -7.58
N ILE A 12 5.51 -2.22 -6.54
CA ILE A 12 4.57 -1.92 -5.45
C ILE A 12 4.34 -0.41 -5.39
N GLY A 13 3.07 0.00 -5.44
CA GLY A 13 2.68 1.41 -5.39
C GLY A 13 2.28 1.88 -3.99
N SER A 14 2.82 3.01 -3.53
CA SER A 14 2.30 3.71 -2.34
C SER A 14 0.98 4.41 -2.65
N ALA A 15 0.00 4.32 -1.75
CA ALA A 15 -1.21 5.12 -1.82
C ALA A 15 -1.75 5.52 -0.43
N HIS A 16 -2.38 6.70 -0.36
CA HIS A 16 -2.98 7.28 0.86
C HIS A 16 -4.45 7.69 0.65
N ASN A 17 -4.99 7.52 -0.55
CA ASN A 17 -6.36 7.85 -0.92
C ASN A 17 -6.80 7.09 -2.18
N LEU A 18 -8.10 7.13 -2.50
CA LEU A 18 -8.65 6.41 -3.65
C LEU A 18 -8.07 6.87 -4.99
N ARG A 19 -7.77 8.17 -5.15
CA ARG A 19 -7.18 8.70 -6.39
C ARG A 19 -5.82 8.08 -6.66
N GLU A 20 -4.96 8.00 -5.65
CA GLU A 20 -3.66 7.35 -5.73
C GLU A 20 -3.79 5.87 -6.05
N ILE A 21 -4.72 5.15 -5.41
CA ILE A 21 -5.02 3.74 -5.71
C ILE A 21 -5.34 3.55 -7.20
N ARG A 22 -6.24 4.37 -7.77
CA ARG A 22 -6.61 4.30 -9.18
C ARG A 22 -5.42 4.57 -10.10
N ILE A 23 -4.57 5.53 -9.75
CA ILE A 23 -3.33 5.79 -10.50
C ILE A 23 -2.41 4.56 -10.45
N LYS A 24 -2.26 3.90 -9.30
CA LYS A 24 -1.42 2.70 -9.18
C LYS A 24 -1.98 1.51 -9.95
N GLU A 25 -3.29 1.34 -9.97
CA GLU A 25 -3.95 0.33 -10.81
C GLU A 25 -3.67 0.56 -12.29
N LEU A 26 -3.77 1.81 -12.77
CA LEU A 26 -3.43 2.19 -14.15
C LEU A 26 -1.94 1.99 -14.48
N GLN A 27 -1.06 2.24 -13.51
CA GLN A 27 0.37 1.95 -13.61
C GLN A 27 0.69 0.45 -13.62
N ARG A 28 -0.32 -0.43 -13.49
CA ARG A 28 -0.20 -1.89 -13.50
C ARG A 28 0.77 -2.42 -12.44
N VAL A 29 0.78 -1.80 -11.26
CA VAL A 29 1.56 -2.32 -10.12
C VAL A 29 1.05 -3.71 -9.72
N ASP A 30 1.93 -4.53 -9.15
CA ASP A 30 1.60 -5.87 -8.66
C ASP A 30 0.84 -5.81 -7.34
N ALA A 31 1.21 -4.87 -6.47
CA ALA A 31 0.56 -4.64 -5.19
C ALA A 31 0.52 -3.14 -4.84
N ILE A 32 -0.37 -2.78 -3.93
CA ILE A 32 -0.51 -1.42 -3.40
C ILE A 32 -0.24 -1.48 -1.90
N PHE A 33 0.57 -0.59 -1.35
CA PHE A 33 0.62 -0.43 0.11
C PHE A 33 -0.15 0.81 0.54
N LEU A 34 -0.99 0.66 1.56
CA LEU A 34 -1.73 1.76 2.17
C LEU A 34 -1.10 2.14 3.49
N SER A 35 -0.80 3.43 3.64
CA SER A 35 -0.24 4.00 4.86
C SER A 35 -0.84 5.39 5.14
N SER A 36 -0.83 5.91 6.37
CA SER A 36 -0.36 5.28 7.62
C SER A 36 -1.51 4.81 8.51
N ILE A 37 -1.51 3.54 8.93
CA ILE A 37 -2.64 2.92 9.65
C ILE A 37 -2.66 3.27 11.15
N PHE A 38 -1.50 3.29 11.80
CA PHE A 38 -1.37 3.51 13.25
C PHE A 38 -0.43 4.67 13.61
N LYS A 39 0.47 5.08 12.72
CA LYS A 39 1.33 6.26 12.96
C LYS A 39 0.56 7.52 12.61
N LYS A 40 0.20 8.30 13.63
CA LYS A 40 -0.51 9.59 13.52
C LYS A 40 0.41 10.67 12.94
N ASN A 41 0.41 10.79 11.63
CA ASN A 41 1.07 11.87 10.87
C ASN A 41 0.03 12.56 9.97
N ASN A 42 0.45 13.53 9.16
CA ASN A 42 -0.46 14.28 8.27
C ASN A 42 -1.23 13.36 7.29
N ASN A 43 -0.68 12.19 6.96
CA ASN A 43 -1.28 11.20 6.06
C ASN A 43 -1.87 9.99 6.81
N TYR A 44 -2.36 10.20 8.03
CA TYR A 44 -2.97 9.17 8.84
C TYR A 44 -4.28 8.70 8.21
N LEU A 45 -4.38 7.39 7.93
CA LEU A 45 -5.59 6.74 7.45
C LEU A 45 -6.47 6.32 8.62
N GLY A 46 -5.88 5.65 9.62
CA GLY A 46 -6.63 4.89 10.61
C GLY A 46 -7.22 3.59 10.05
N LEU A 47 -7.68 2.73 10.95
CA LEU A 47 -8.12 1.38 10.61
C LEU A 47 -9.35 1.37 9.69
N PHE A 48 -10.40 2.13 10.02
CA PHE A 48 -11.63 2.14 9.22
C PHE A 48 -11.43 2.67 7.80
N LYS A 49 -10.67 3.76 7.65
CA LYS A 49 -10.35 4.28 6.31
C LYS A 49 -9.47 3.32 5.53
N PHE A 50 -8.52 2.65 6.19
CA PHE A 50 -7.73 1.60 5.57
C PHE A 50 -8.62 0.45 5.08
N LEU A 51 -9.53 -0.07 5.90
CA LEU A 51 -10.46 -1.15 5.53
C LEU A 51 -11.36 -0.75 4.36
N ASN A 52 -11.89 0.48 4.36
CA ASN A 52 -12.69 1.01 3.26
C ASN A 52 -11.88 1.17 1.97
N LEU A 53 -10.65 1.66 2.04
CA LEU A 53 -9.80 1.78 0.86
C LEU A 53 -9.35 0.42 0.32
N ASN A 54 -9.09 -0.53 1.22
CA ASN A 54 -8.73 -1.90 0.89
C ASN A 54 -9.84 -2.59 0.08
N SER A 55 -11.10 -2.43 0.47
CA SER A 55 -12.23 -3.04 -0.24
C SER A 55 -12.52 -2.44 -1.62
N LEU A 56 -11.98 -1.24 -1.92
CA LEU A 56 -12.22 -0.53 -3.18
C LEU A 56 -11.24 -0.90 -4.31
N SER A 57 -10.20 -1.69 -4.01
CA SER A 57 -9.22 -2.19 -4.98
C SER A 57 -9.28 -3.71 -5.09
N LYS A 58 -9.02 -4.21 -6.31
CA LYS A 58 -8.84 -5.65 -6.56
C LYS A 58 -7.37 -6.08 -6.45
N LYS A 59 -6.44 -5.13 -6.28
CA LYS A 59 -5.01 -5.40 -6.12
C LYS A 59 -4.71 -5.85 -4.70
N ASN A 60 -3.65 -6.64 -4.53
CA ASN A 60 -3.17 -7.01 -3.21
C ASN A 60 -2.76 -5.75 -2.43
N VAL A 61 -3.36 -5.55 -1.26
CA VAL A 61 -3.07 -4.41 -0.40
C VAL A 61 -2.16 -4.82 0.75
N ILE A 62 -1.09 -4.08 0.96
CA ILE A 62 -0.13 -4.26 2.04
C ILE A 62 -0.32 -3.14 3.07
N ALA A 63 -0.58 -3.51 4.31
CA ALA A 63 -0.73 -2.58 5.42
C ALA A 63 0.64 -1.99 5.82
N LEU A 64 0.77 -0.66 5.95
CA LEU A 64 1.98 0.00 6.45
C LEU A 64 1.68 1.22 7.36
N GLY A 65 2.66 1.57 8.19
CA GLY A 65 2.63 2.76 9.06
C GLY A 65 2.19 2.46 10.50
N GLY A 66 3.16 2.33 11.41
CA GLY A 66 2.92 2.13 12.85
C GLY A 66 2.49 0.72 13.25
N ILE A 67 2.68 -0.27 12.38
CA ILE A 67 2.39 -1.68 12.68
C ILE A 67 3.43 -2.20 13.69
N SER A 68 2.95 -2.88 14.71
CA SER A 68 3.72 -3.49 15.79
C SER A 68 3.08 -4.83 16.17
N GLN A 69 3.80 -5.66 16.90
CA GLN A 69 3.25 -6.94 17.35
C GLN A 69 1.98 -6.80 18.20
N LYS A 70 1.80 -5.65 18.87
CA LYS A 70 0.62 -5.36 19.70
C LYS A 70 -0.64 -5.10 18.86
N ASN A 71 -0.50 -4.55 17.65
CA ASN A 71 -1.64 -4.17 16.79
C ASN A 71 -1.80 -5.03 15.53
N LYS A 72 -0.91 -6.02 15.32
CA LYS A 72 -0.97 -6.95 14.19
C LYS A 72 -2.17 -7.91 14.21
N LYS A 73 -2.77 -8.15 15.38
CA LYS A 73 -3.95 -9.03 15.55
C LYS A 73 -5.29 -8.34 15.23
N ILE A 74 -5.28 -7.01 15.15
CA ILE A 74 -6.47 -6.18 14.89
C ILE A 74 -6.75 -6.16 13.39
#